data_AF-A0A7V2TV33-F1
#
_entry.id   AF-A0A7V2TV33-F1
#
_cell.length_a   1.000
_cell.length_b   1.000
_cell.length_c   1.000
_cell.angle_alpha   90.00
_cell.angle_beta   90.00
_cell.angle_gamma   90.00
#
_symmetry.space_group_name_H-M   'P 1'
#
loop_
_entity.id
_entity.type
_entity.pdbx_description
1 polymer ?
#
loop_
_entity_poly.entity_id
_entity_poly.type
_entity_poly.pdbx_seq_one_letter_code
_entity_poly.pdbx_strand_id
1 'polypeptide(L)'
;VMRISALAEYLAGRIDPALGETVKQASLLCKADLITGMVGEFPSLQGVMGRIYARLSGEREEVCQAIYEHYLPTAAGGALPVSHPGAILSVADKIDTLTGCFGVGLVPTGTADPYALRRQTLGVIHIILDKGYALPLGGLIEKSLSLLASKLERDPGQVKKEVLEFFRGRMQNLLIGRGVSPDAVEAACAAGFEDLLDLERRAQALHDLKEEPDFEPLAVAFKRVVNISRSHAPGPVLPERFEKPVEAHLFEAYRAIGAKAEEQIARRDYSAALRELTSLRKPVDEFFDGVMVMAEDVAVKENRLSLLAHIAGLFFKIGDFSKITTA
;
A
#
# COMPACT_ATOMS: atom_id res chain seq x y z
N VAL A 1 -3.42 -27.17 -4.99
CA VAL A 1 -3.75 -26.88 -3.59
C VAL A 1 -2.52 -26.68 -2.70
N MET A 2 -1.46 -27.50 -2.76
CA MET A 2 -0.30 -27.38 -1.83
C MET A 2 0.37 -25.98 -1.77
N ARG A 3 0.53 -25.30 -2.91
CA ARG A 3 1.07 -23.91 -2.91
C ARG A 3 0.14 -22.92 -2.21
N ILE A 4 -1.16 -23.02 -2.49
CA ILE A 4 -2.20 -22.21 -1.85
C ILE A 4 -2.20 -22.46 -0.33
N SER A 5 -2.10 -23.72 0.12
CA SER A 5 -1.96 -24.07 1.55
C SER A 5 -0.75 -23.38 2.18
N ALA A 6 0.44 -23.52 1.58
CA ALA A 6 1.65 -22.91 2.11
C ALA A 6 1.57 -21.38 2.17
N LEU A 7 0.91 -20.74 1.21
CA LEU A 7 0.70 -19.30 1.20
C LEU A 7 -0.36 -18.85 2.22
N ALA A 8 -1.44 -19.62 2.36
CA ALA A 8 -2.50 -19.37 3.33
C ALA A 8 -1.99 -19.56 4.77
N GLU A 9 -1.18 -20.57 5.05
CA GLU A 9 -0.50 -20.78 6.34
C GLU A 9 0.47 -19.63 6.66
N TYR A 10 1.22 -19.14 5.66
CA TYR A 10 2.07 -17.96 5.82
C TYR A 10 1.26 -16.71 6.20
N LEU A 11 0.12 -16.49 5.54
CA LEU A 11 -0.78 -15.38 5.85
C LEU A 11 -1.41 -15.52 7.23
N ALA A 12 -1.89 -16.72 7.60
CA ALA A 12 -2.44 -17.00 8.91
C ALA A 12 -1.41 -16.70 10.01
N GLY A 13 -0.16 -17.14 9.86
CA GLY A 13 0.91 -16.84 10.82
C GLY A 13 1.22 -15.36 11.00
N ARG A 14 0.89 -14.50 10.02
CA ARG A 14 1.07 -13.04 10.12
C ARG A 14 -0.17 -12.29 10.62
N ILE A 15 -1.36 -12.81 10.32
CA ILE A 15 -2.63 -12.18 10.73
C ILE A 15 -3.01 -12.65 12.14
N ASP A 16 -3.18 -13.95 12.31
CA ASP A 16 -3.54 -14.59 13.57
C ASP A 16 -3.14 -16.08 13.52
N PRO A 17 -2.06 -16.48 14.21
CA PRO A 17 -1.61 -17.86 14.26
C PRO A 17 -2.66 -18.86 14.75
N ALA A 18 -3.64 -18.43 15.56
CA ALA A 18 -4.71 -19.29 16.06
C ALA A 18 -5.63 -19.82 14.93
N LEU A 19 -5.67 -19.13 13.79
CA LEU A 19 -6.45 -19.56 12.62
C LEU A 19 -5.75 -20.63 11.78
N GLY A 20 -4.47 -20.93 12.07
CA GLY A 20 -3.61 -21.75 11.22
C GLY A 20 -4.18 -23.14 10.91
N GLU A 21 -4.74 -23.84 11.89
CA GLU A 21 -5.32 -25.17 11.69
C GLU A 21 -6.53 -25.12 10.75
N THR A 22 -7.47 -24.21 10.99
CA THR A 22 -8.67 -24.05 10.16
C THR A 22 -8.31 -23.65 8.73
N VAL A 23 -7.39 -22.70 8.57
CA VAL A 23 -6.91 -22.25 7.25
C VAL A 23 -6.22 -23.39 6.50
N LYS A 24 -5.37 -24.15 7.17
CA LYS A 24 -4.68 -25.31 6.59
C LYS A 24 -5.69 -26.35 6.10
N GLN A 25 -6.61 -26.79 6.97
CA GLN A 25 -7.63 -27.78 6.58
C GLN A 25 -8.48 -27.30 5.40
N ALA A 26 -9.01 -26.08 5.47
CA ALA A 26 -9.78 -25.50 4.38
C ALA A 26 -8.98 -25.44 3.06
N SER A 27 -7.71 -25.05 3.12
CA SER A 27 -6.86 -24.92 1.93
C SER A 27 -6.51 -26.24 1.24
N LEU A 28 -6.50 -27.36 1.98
CA LEU A 28 -6.27 -28.69 1.41
C LEU A 28 -7.50 -29.19 0.64
N LEU A 29 -8.70 -28.78 1.07
CA LEU A 29 -9.98 -29.20 0.52
C LEU A 29 -10.61 -28.19 -0.46
N CYS A 30 -10.09 -26.97 -0.54
CA CYS A 30 -10.78 -25.83 -1.16
C CYS A 30 -11.12 -26.00 -2.64
N LYS A 31 -10.44 -26.88 -3.37
CA LYS A 31 -10.68 -27.15 -4.80
C LYS A 31 -11.24 -28.56 -5.05
N ALA A 32 -11.68 -29.27 -4.02
CA ALA A 32 -12.15 -30.66 -4.14
C ALA A 32 -13.44 -30.79 -4.97
N ASP A 33 -14.25 -29.73 -5.04
CA ASP A 33 -15.47 -29.70 -5.85
C ASP A 33 -15.19 -29.63 -7.36
N LEU A 34 -14.04 -29.09 -7.78
CA LEU A 34 -13.67 -28.94 -9.20
C LEU A 34 -13.57 -30.27 -9.96
N ILE A 35 -13.31 -31.38 -9.25
CA ILE A 35 -13.20 -32.71 -9.85
C ILE A 35 -14.54 -33.47 -9.87
N THR A 36 -15.63 -32.83 -9.44
CA THR A 36 -16.95 -33.45 -9.39
C THR A 36 -17.76 -33.19 -10.65
N GLY A 37 -18.59 -34.17 -11.06
CA GLY A 37 -19.48 -34.02 -12.21
C GLY A 37 -20.43 -32.83 -12.07
N MET A 38 -20.87 -32.53 -10.83
CA MET A 38 -21.77 -31.40 -10.54
C MET A 38 -21.17 -30.06 -10.95
N VAL A 39 -19.89 -29.79 -10.64
CA VAL A 39 -19.25 -28.52 -11.04
C VAL A 39 -18.88 -28.52 -12.52
N GLY A 40 -18.56 -29.69 -13.09
CA GLY A 40 -18.35 -29.83 -14.53
C GLY A 40 -19.60 -29.48 -15.35
N GLU A 41 -20.78 -29.92 -14.90
CA GLU A 41 -22.07 -29.61 -15.54
C GLU A 41 -22.59 -28.20 -15.18
N PHE A 42 -22.39 -27.77 -13.93
CA PHE A 42 -22.88 -26.49 -13.41
C PHE A 42 -21.74 -25.68 -12.74
N PRO A 43 -20.96 -24.91 -13.52
CA PRO A 43 -19.85 -24.10 -12.99
C PRO A 43 -20.28 -23.08 -11.92
N SER A 44 -21.55 -22.64 -11.94
CA SER A 44 -22.11 -21.71 -10.94
C SER A 44 -22.20 -22.31 -9.54
N LEU A 45 -22.10 -23.63 -9.39
CA LEU A 45 -22.14 -24.32 -8.09
C LEU A 45 -20.75 -24.46 -7.44
N GLN A 46 -19.71 -23.95 -8.08
CA GLN A 46 -18.36 -23.88 -7.52
C GLN A 46 -18.36 -23.17 -6.15
N GLY A 47 -17.61 -23.71 -5.20
CA GLY A 47 -17.56 -23.26 -3.80
C GLY A 47 -18.77 -23.68 -2.97
N VAL A 48 -19.98 -23.61 -3.55
CA VAL A 48 -21.21 -24.07 -2.88
C VAL A 48 -21.15 -25.57 -2.67
N MET A 49 -20.83 -26.34 -3.72
CA MET A 49 -20.66 -27.79 -3.59
C MET A 49 -19.47 -28.14 -2.73
N GLY A 50 -18.35 -27.41 -2.83
CA GLY A 50 -17.19 -27.62 -1.96
C GLY A 50 -17.54 -27.57 -0.48
N ARG A 51 -18.33 -26.56 -0.06
CA ARG A 51 -18.84 -26.46 1.31
C ARG A 51 -19.77 -27.61 1.69
N ILE A 52 -20.69 -28.00 0.81
CA ILE A 52 -21.62 -29.11 1.06
C ILE A 52 -20.86 -30.42 1.23
N TYR A 53 -19.91 -30.71 0.35
CA TYR A 53 -19.09 -31.91 0.42
C TYR A 53 -18.22 -31.94 1.67
N ALA A 54 -17.58 -30.84 2.04
CA ALA A 54 -16.82 -30.74 3.28
C ALA A 54 -17.71 -31.05 4.50
N ARG A 55 -18.92 -30.48 4.56
CA ARG A 55 -19.87 -30.72 5.66
C ARG A 55 -20.31 -32.19 5.73
N LEU A 56 -20.58 -32.82 4.59
CA LEU A 56 -20.94 -34.24 4.52
C LEU A 56 -19.80 -35.16 4.93
N SER A 57 -18.55 -34.73 4.73
CA SER A 57 -17.35 -35.45 5.18
C SER A 57 -17.03 -35.26 6.67
N GLY A 58 -17.84 -34.49 7.40
CA GLY A 58 -17.67 -34.27 8.84
C GLY A 58 -16.70 -33.14 9.21
N GLU A 59 -16.34 -32.26 8.27
CA GLU A 59 -15.51 -31.09 8.55
C GLU A 59 -16.22 -30.09 9.46
N ARG A 60 -15.42 -29.30 10.19
CA ARG A 60 -15.93 -28.21 11.04
C ARG A 60 -16.59 -27.13 10.20
N GLU A 61 -17.63 -26.50 10.73
CA GLU A 61 -18.38 -25.46 9.98
C GLU A 61 -17.48 -24.28 9.57
N GLU A 62 -16.47 -23.91 10.37
CA GLU A 62 -15.52 -22.86 9.99
C GLU A 62 -14.70 -23.24 8.74
N VAL A 63 -14.32 -24.51 8.61
CA VAL A 63 -13.62 -25.06 7.43
C VAL A 63 -14.55 -25.05 6.23
N CYS A 64 -15.78 -25.54 6.40
CA CYS A 64 -16.80 -25.56 5.36
C CYS A 64 -17.08 -24.13 4.83
N GLN A 65 -17.22 -23.16 5.72
CA GLN A 65 -17.46 -21.77 5.35
C GLN A 65 -16.25 -21.16 4.63
N ALA A 66 -15.03 -21.41 5.09
CA ALA A 66 -13.82 -20.93 4.42
C ALA A 66 -13.66 -21.49 2.99
N ILE A 67 -14.04 -22.76 2.77
CA ILE A 67 -14.05 -23.39 1.44
C ILE A 67 -15.03 -22.68 0.49
N TYR A 68 -16.20 -22.24 0.97
CA TYR A 68 -17.10 -21.43 0.14
C TYR A 68 -16.52 -20.03 -0.10
N GLU A 69 -16.10 -19.36 0.98
CA GLU A 69 -15.72 -17.95 0.94
C GLU A 69 -14.43 -17.68 0.18
N HIS A 70 -13.52 -18.66 0.01
CA HIS A 70 -12.26 -18.37 -0.68
C HIS A 70 -12.45 -17.94 -2.15
N TYR A 71 -13.57 -18.32 -2.78
CA TYR A 71 -13.92 -17.86 -4.11
C TYR A 71 -14.34 -16.38 -4.13
N LEU A 72 -14.82 -15.84 -3.01
CA LEU A 72 -15.31 -14.47 -2.92
C LEU A 72 -14.16 -13.44 -2.91
N PRO A 73 -14.37 -12.22 -3.46
CA PRO A 73 -15.52 -11.84 -4.28
C PRO A 73 -15.41 -12.44 -5.70
N THR A 74 -16.55 -12.87 -6.24
CA THR A 74 -16.65 -13.43 -7.60
C THR A 74 -16.94 -12.36 -8.66
N ALA A 75 -17.43 -11.19 -8.25
CA ALA A 75 -17.75 -10.04 -9.10
C ALA A 75 -17.29 -8.73 -8.44
N ALA A 76 -17.13 -7.66 -9.24
CA ALA A 76 -16.83 -6.33 -8.73
C ALA A 76 -17.98 -5.83 -7.84
N GLY A 77 -17.67 -5.35 -6.63
CA GLY A 77 -18.68 -4.97 -5.63
C GLY A 77 -19.47 -6.16 -5.04
N GLY A 78 -19.06 -7.40 -5.32
CA GLY A 78 -19.68 -8.60 -4.76
C GLY A 78 -19.38 -8.80 -3.27
N ALA A 79 -20.05 -9.79 -2.68
CA ALA A 79 -19.84 -10.15 -1.28
C ALA A 79 -18.37 -10.50 -1.01
N LEU A 80 -17.86 -10.00 0.12
CA LEU A 80 -16.54 -10.34 0.63
C LEU A 80 -16.63 -11.53 1.60
N PRO A 81 -15.55 -12.29 1.80
CA PRO A 81 -15.45 -13.27 2.87
C PRO A 81 -15.78 -12.65 4.22
N VAL A 82 -16.71 -13.25 4.97
CA VAL A 82 -17.06 -12.77 6.31
C VAL A 82 -16.04 -13.29 7.31
N SER A 83 -15.67 -14.57 7.21
CA SER A 83 -14.73 -15.21 8.12
C SER A 83 -13.27 -14.85 7.82
N HIS A 84 -12.44 -14.79 8.86
CA HIS A 84 -10.99 -14.61 8.68
C HIS A 84 -10.34 -15.78 7.91
N PRO A 85 -10.64 -17.07 8.20
CA PRO A 85 -10.09 -18.17 7.41
C PRO A 85 -10.46 -18.11 5.93
N GLY A 86 -11.71 -17.76 5.59
CA GLY A 86 -12.15 -17.57 4.22
C GLY A 86 -11.44 -16.40 3.53
N ALA A 87 -11.28 -15.27 4.23
CA ALA A 87 -10.54 -14.11 3.73
C ALA A 87 -9.06 -14.43 3.45
N ILE A 88 -8.39 -15.11 4.38
CA ILE A 88 -6.99 -15.52 4.24
C ILE A 88 -6.82 -16.45 3.03
N LEU A 89 -7.67 -17.46 2.93
CA LEU A 89 -7.61 -18.43 1.85
C LEU A 89 -7.94 -17.79 0.49
N SER A 90 -8.89 -16.86 0.46
CA SER A 90 -9.22 -16.08 -0.73
C SER A 90 -8.04 -15.27 -1.24
N VAL A 91 -7.34 -14.56 -0.34
CA VAL A 91 -6.15 -13.78 -0.69
C VAL A 91 -5.04 -14.71 -1.18
N ALA A 92 -4.80 -15.84 -0.51
CA ALA A 92 -3.79 -16.81 -0.93
C ALA A 92 -4.05 -17.35 -2.35
N ASP A 93 -5.28 -17.80 -2.63
CA ASP A 93 -5.65 -18.37 -3.94
C ASP A 93 -5.50 -17.35 -5.07
N LYS A 94 -5.92 -16.10 -4.82
CA LYS A 94 -5.82 -15.01 -5.79
C LYS A 94 -4.38 -14.58 -6.04
N ILE A 95 -3.54 -14.53 -5.00
CA ILE A 95 -2.11 -14.21 -5.15
C ILE A 95 -1.35 -15.33 -5.85
N ASP A 96 -1.61 -16.62 -5.55
CA ASP A 96 -1.00 -17.76 -6.28
C ASP A 96 -1.34 -17.66 -7.77
N THR A 97 -2.61 -17.38 -8.10
CA THR A 97 -3.05 -17.22 -9.48
C THR A 97 -2.41 -16.01 -10.17
N LEU A 98 -2.41 -14.84 -9.52
CA LEU A 98 -1.79 -13.62 -10.06
C LEU A 98 -0.30 -13.80 -10.35
N THR A 99 0.45 -14.28 -9.38
CA THR A 99 1.90 -14.47 -9.52
C THR A 99 2.24 -15.60 -10.49
N GLY A 100 1.42 -16.67 -10.52
CA GLY A 100 1.53 -17.75 -11.51
C GLY A 100 1.34 -17.25 -12.92
N CYS A 101 0.23 -16.56 -13.21
CA CYS A 101 -0.08 -16.05 -14.55
C CYS A 101 0.97 -15.04 -15.04
N PHE A 102 1.38 -14.08 -14.20
CA PHE A 102 2.46 -13.16 -14.58
C PHE A 102 3.79 -13.88 -14.79
N GLY A 103 4.07 -14.91 -13.98
CA GLY A 103 5.28 -15.72 -14.05
C GLY A 103 5.46 -16.53 -15.34
N VAL A 104 4.37 -16.84 -16.03
CA VAL A 104 4.35 -17.51 -17.34
C VAL A 104 3.95 -16.57 -18.48
N GLY A 105 3.96 -15.25 -18.26
CA GLY A 105 3.68 -14.25 -19.30
C GLY A 105 2.21 -14.08 -19.69
N LEU A 106 1.26 -14.64 -18.94
CA LEU A 106 -0.19 -14.50 -19.14
C LEU A 106 -0.71 -13.19 -18.50
N VAL A 107 -0.10 -12.07 -18.89
CA VAL A 107 -0.45 -10.73 -18.38
C VAL A 107 -1.68 -10.19 -19.12
N PRO A 108 -2.68 -9.60 -18.44
CA PRO A 108 -3.87 -9.05 -19.07
C PRO A 108 -3.51 -7.94 -20.05
N THR A 109 -4.09 -7.98 -21.26
CA THR A 109 -3.92 -6.94 -22.28
C THR A 109 -5.14 -6.02 -22.29
N GLY A 110 -5.06 -4.87 -22.98
CA GLY A 110 -6.03 -3.77 -22.91
C GLY A 110 -7.50 -4.18 -22.79
N THR A 111 -7.97 -5.10 -23.63
CA THR A 111 -9.35 -5.60 -23.62
C THR A 111 -9.52 -7.01 -23.06
N ALA A 112 -8.47 -7.83 -23.01
CA ALA A 112 -8.57 -9.23 -22.60
C ALA A 112 -8.05 -9.46 -21.17
N ASP A 113 -8.84 -10.18 -20.37
CA ASP A 113 -8.43 -10.69 -19.06
C ASP A 113 -8.98 -12.12 -18.87
N PRO A 114 -8.42 -13.11 -19.58
CA PRO A 114 -8.98 -14.46 -19.62
C PRO A 114 -8.97 -15.15 -18.24
N TYR A 115 -8.02 -14.79 -17.38
CA TYR A 115 -7.89 -15.34 -16.02
C TYR A 115 -8.47 -14.43 -14.94
N ALA A 116 -9.17 -13.37 -15.34
CA ALA A 116 -9.81 -12.40 -14.45
C ALA A 116 -8.86 -11.75 -13.42
N LEU A 117 -7.59 -11.57 -13.76
CA LEU A 117 -6.56 -11.04 -12.87
C LEU A 117 -6.92 -9.64 -12.36
N ARG A 118 -7.55 -8.79 -13.17
CA ARG A 118 -8.04 -7.46 -12.72
C ARG A 118 -9.03 -7.60 -11.58
N ARG A 119 -9.99 -8.52 -11.71
CA ARG A 119 -11.00 -8.78 -10.68
C ARG A 119 -10.37 -9.42 -9.44
N GLN A 120 -9.43 -10.35 -9.62
CA GLN A 120 -8.74 -10.99 -8.51
C GLN A 120 -7.91 -9.98 -7.71
N THR A 121 -7.18 -9.09 -8.37
CA THR A 121 -6.43 -8.00 -7.71
C THR A 121 -7.34 -7.08 -6.92
N LEU A 122 -8.46 -6.63 -7.50
CA LEU A 122 -9.45 -5.83 -6.76
C LEU A 122 -10.04 -6.61 -5.58
N GLY A 123 -10.31 -7.91 -5.75
CA GLY A 123 -10.77 -8.76 -4.67
C GLY A 123 -9.79 -8.81 -3.49
N VAL A 124 -8.49 -8.97 -3.77
CA VAL A 124 -7.45 -8.93 -2.73
C VAL A 124 -7.42 -7.57 -2.04
N ILE A 125 -7.43 -6.47 -2.80
CA ILE A 125 -7.45 -5.10 -2.24
C ILE A 125 -8.65 -4.92 -1.32
N HIS A 126 -9.86 -5.25 -1.78
CA HIS A 126 -11.07 -5.11 -0.99
C HIS A 126 -11.05 -5.95 0.29
N ILE A 127 -10.55 -7.20 0.23
CA ILE A 127 -10.44 -8.05 1.42
C ILE A 127 -9.46 -7.47 2.43
N ILE A 128 -8.30 -6.99 1.98
CA ILE A 128 -7.28 -6.39 2.86
C ILE A 128 -7.85 -5.15 3.56
N LEU A 129 -8.52 -4.27 2.81
CA LEU A 129 -9.12 -3.05 3.34
C LEU A 129 -10.29 -3.36 4.30
N ASP A 130 -11.20 -4.27 3.92
CA ASP A 130 -12.35 -4.68 4.74
C ASP A 130 -11.94 -5.30 6.08
N LYS A 131 -10.93 -6.18 6.06
CA LYS A 131 -10.46 -6.87 7.27
C LYS A 131 -9.45 -6.08 8.08
N GLY A 132 -8.94 -4.97 7.57
CA GLY A 132 -7.86 -4.23 8.23
C GLY A 132 -6.57 -5.03 8.34
N TYR A 133 -6.24 -5.86 7.35
CA TYR A 133 -5.00 -6.65 7.37
C TYR A 133 -3.76 -5.81 7.08
N ALA A 134 -2.90 -5.63 8.09
CA ALA A 134 -1.60 -4.99 7.96
C ALA A 134 -0.59 -5.93 7.28
N LEU A 135 -0.70 -6.07 5.95
CA LEU A 135 0.12 -6.97 5.14
C LEU A 135 0.89 -6.20 4.06
N PRO A 136 2.23 -6.16 4.12
CA PRO A 136 3.02 -5.60 3.03
C PRO A 136 2.93 -6.50 1.80
N LEU A 137 2.37 -5.98 0.71
CA LEU A 137 2.15 -6.72 -0.54
C LEU A 137 3.45 -7.30 -1.12
N GLY A 138 4.58 -6.58 -1.02
CA GLY A 138 5.84 -7.05 -1.56
C GLY A 138 6.30 -8.36 -0.94
N GLY A 139 6.15 -8.53 0.38
CA GLY A 139 6.49 -9.77 1.08
C GLY A 139 5.55 -10.93 0.74
N LEU A 140 4.26 -10.63 0.54
CA LEU A 140 3.27 -11.62 0.12
C LEU A 140 3.53 -12.14 -1.30
N ILE A 141 3.79 -11.25 -2.24
CA ILE A 141 4.11 -11.57 -3.64
C ILE A 141 5.42 -12.37 -3.71
N GLU A 142 6.44 -11.95 -2.96
CA GLU A 142 7.72 -12.65 -2.89
C GLU A 142 7.58 -14.07 -2.35
N LYS A 143 6.78 -14.26 -1.29
CA LYS A 143 6.48 -15.60 -0.77
C LYS A 143 5.77 -16.47 -1.81
N SER A 144 4.82 -15.93 -2.55
CA SER A 144 4.13 -16.68 -3.60
C SER A 144 5.07 -17.08 -4.74
N LEU A 145 5.94 -16.15 -5.18
CA LEU A 145 6.94 -16.43 -6.22
C LEU A 145 7.96 -17.48 -5.77
N SER A 146 8.36 -17.50 -4.49
CA SER A 146 9.28 -18.53 -3.99
C SER A 146 8.65 -19.93 -4.05
N LEU A 147 7.33 -20.05 -3.85
CA LEU A 147 6.58 -21.31 -3.99
C LEU A 147 6.39 -21.74 -5.45
N LEU A 148 6.60 -20.83 -6.40
CA LEU A 148 6.50 -21.04 -7.84
C LEU A 148 7.86 -21.18 -8.53
N ALA A 149 8.99 -21.07 -7.81
CA ALA A 149 10.32 -20.91 -8.39
C ALA A 149 10.68 -21.92 -9.50
N SER A 150 10.26 -23.18 -9.37
CA SER A 150 10.52 -24.23 -10.39
C SER A 150 9.58 -24.21 -11.61
N LYS A 151 8.59 -23.31 -11.61
CA LYS A 151 7.55 -23.18 -12.64
C LYS A 151 7.53 -21.81 -13.32
N LEU A 152 8.39 -20.89 -12.90
CA LEU A 152 8.46 -19.55 -13.49
C LEU A 152 9.26 -19.62 -14.80
N GLU A 153 8.74 -18.98 -15.84
CA GLU A 153 9.41 -18.80 -17.13
C GLU A 153 10.10 -17.44 -17.23
N ARG A 154 9.84 -16.56 -16.26
CA ARG A 154 10.31 -15.17 -16.21
C ARG A 154 11.05 -14.90 -14.90
N ASP A 155 11.88 -13.85 -14.91
CA ASP A 155 12.61 -13.43 -13.73
C ASP A 155 11.66 -13.07 -12.56
N PRO A 156 11.82 -13.68 -11.37
CA PRO A 156 10.95 -13.40 -10.22
C PRO A 156 10.96 -11.93 -9.78
N GLY A 157 12.11 -11.25 -9.91
CA GLY A 157 12.25 -9.84 -9.55
C GLY A 157 11.44 -8.92 -10.47
N GLN A 158 11.46 -9.20 -11.78
CA GLN A 158 10.63 -8.51 -12.76
C GLN A 158 9.14 -8.79 -12.52
N VAL A 159 8.76 -10.06 -12.30
CA VAL A 159 7.38 -10.44 -12.02
C VAL A 159 6.85 -9.73 -10.78
N LYS A 160 7.65 -9.66 -9.69
CA LYS A 160 7.28 -8.93 -8.47
C LYS A 160 6.95 -7.46 -8.76
N LYS A 161 7.79 -6.77 -9.53
CA LYS A 161 7.58 -5.36 -9.90
C LYS A 161 6.30 -5.17 -10.71
N GLU A 162 6.08 -6.01 -11.71
CA GLU A 162 4.89 -5.92 -12.56
C GLU A 162 3.60 -6.20 -11.80
N VAL A 163 3.61 -7.19 -10.88
CA VAL A 163 2.44 -7.46 -10.03
C VAL A 163 2.19 -6.30 -9.08
N LEU A 164 3.23 -5.73 -8.44
CA LEU A 164 3.07 -4.54 -7.59
C LEU A 164 2.49 -3.35 -8.37
N GLU A 165 2.96 -3.10 -9.58
CA GLU A 165 2.44 -2.02 -10.42
C GLU A 165 0.99 -2.28 -10.87
N PHE A 166 0.65 -3.55 -11.10
CA PHE A 166 -0.72 -3.97 -11.37
C PHE A 166 -1.65 -3.74 -10.17
N PHE A 167 -1.16 -3.94 -8.94
CA PHE A 167 -1.87 -3.57 -7.73
C PHE A 167 -1.97 -2.04 -7.58
N ARG A 168 -0.89 -1.29 -7.85
CA ARG A 168 -0.83 0.18 -7.78
C ARG A 168 -1.94 0.82 -8.60
N GLY A 169 -2.00 0.52 -9.90
CA GLY A 169 -3.02 1.13 -10.76
C GLY A 169 -4.46 0.83 -10.35
N ARG A 170 -4.71 -0.32 -9.69
CA ARG A 170 -6.06 -0.73 -9.24
C ARG A 170 -6.44 -0.01 -7.97
N MET A 171 -5.50 0.11 -7.05
CA MET A 171 -5.69 0.89 -5.83
C MET A 171 -5.90 2.37 -6.14
N GLN A 172 -5.15 2.94 -7.08
CA GLN A 172 -5.34 4.32 -7.52
C GLN A 172 -6.75 4.54 -8.07
N ASN A 173 -7.18 3.69 -9.02
CA ASN A 173 -8.53 3.77 -9.58
C ASN A 173 -9.63 3.57 -8.53
N LEU A 174 -9.40 2.70 -7.54
CA LEU A 174 -10.35 2.48 -6.45
C LEU A 174 -10.51 3.73 -5.59
N LEU A 175 -9.41 4.36 -5.17
CA LEU A 175 -9.45 5.57 -4.35
C LEU A 175 -10.08 6.76 -5.11
N ILE A 176 -9.71 6.94 -6.37
CA ILE A 176 -10.32 7.97 -7.25
C ILE A 176 -11.83 7.71 -7.40
N GLY A 177 -12.23 6.46 -7.63
CA GLY A 177 -13.63 6.07 -7.70
C GLY A 177 -14.41 6.28 -6.39
N ARG A 178 -13.73 6.41 -5.25
CA ARG A 178 -14.31 6.76 -3.95
C ARG A 178 -14.33 8.27 -3.67
N GLY A 179 -13.87 9.10 -4.60
CA GLY A 179 -13.90 10.56 -4.49
C GLY A 179 -12.59 11.21 -4.07
N VAL A 180 -11.53 10.43 -3.79
CA VAL A 180 -10.21 10.99 -3.44
C VAL A 180 -9.59 11.64 -4.66
N SER A 181 -9.00 12.84 -4.51
CA SER A 181 -8.46 13.57 -5.66
C SER A 181 -7.28 12.82 -6.30
N PRO A 182 -7.18 12.76 -7.65
CA PRO A 182 -6.16 11.96 -8.35
C PRO A 182 -4.72 12.29 -7.95
N ASP A 183 -4.45 13.56 -7.68
CA ASP A 183 -3.14 14.07 -7.31
C ASP A 183 -2.75 13.76 -5.85
N ALA A 184 -3.72 13.71 -4.92
CA ALA A 184 -3.53 13.23 -3.55
C ALA A 184 -3.22 11.73 -3.53
N VAL A 185 -3.93 10.96 -4.36
CA VAL A 185 -3.67 9.52 -4.57
C VAL A 185 -2.26 9.31 -5.12
N GLU A 186 -1.87 10.05 -6.17
CA GLU A 186 -0.51 9.95 -6.74
C GLU A 186 0.57 10.35 -5.73
N ALA A 187 0.36 11.43 -4.97
CA ALA A 187 1.27 11.87 -3.91
C ALA A 187 1.47 10.78 -2.84
N ALA A 188 0.39 10.17 -2.36
CA ALA A 188 0.47 9.08 -1.39
C ALA A 188 1.16 7.84 -1.98
N CYS A 189 0.82 7.46 -3.21
CA CYS A 189 1.43 6.33 -3.92
C CYS A 189 2.94 6.51 -4.14
N ALA A 190 3.41 7.73 -4.40
CA ALA A 190 4.83 8.04 -4.57
C ALA A 190 5.63 7.90 -3.27
N ALA A 191 5.02 8.21 -2.12
CA ALA A 191 5.61 8.04 -0.80
C ALA A 191 5.67 6.57 -0.32
N GLY A 192 4.80 5.70 -0.85
CA GLY A 192 4.80 4.27 -0.54
C GLY A 192 3.50 3.60 -0.98
N PHE A 193 3.57 2.32 -1.36
CA PHE A 193 2.42 1.58 -1.90
C PHE A 193 2.14 0.22 -1.24
N GLU A 194 3.14 -0.40 -0.60
CA GLU A 194 3.03 -1.81 -0.23
C GLU A 194 2.06 -2.11 0.92
N ASP A 195 1.78 -1.15 1.81
CA ASP A 195 0.73 -1.26 2.83
C ASP A 195 -0.51 -0.50 2.33
N LEU A 196 -1.55 -1.26 1.98
CA LEU A 196 -2.78 -0.71 1.38
C LEU A 196 -3.62 0.10 2.36
N LEU A 197 -3.65 -0.29 3.64
CA LEU A 197 -4.38 0.43 4.67
C LEU A 197 -3.71 1.77 4.96
N ASP A 198 -2.39 1.73 5.02
CA ASP A 198 -1.58 2.93 5.21
C ASP A 198 -1.75 3.92 4.06
N LEU A 199 -1.67 3.42 2.82
CA LEU A 199 -1.89 4.22 1.62
C LEU A 199 -3.28 4.87 1.59
N GLU A 200 -4.34 4.13 1.93
CA GLU A 200 -5.71 4.67 1.98
C GLU A 200 -5.79 5.85 2.97
N ARG A 201 -5.21 5.70 4.16
CA ARG A 201 -5.20 6.78 5.17
C ARG A 201 -4.39 7.99 4.73
N ARG A 202 -3.22 7.79 4.13
CA ARG A 202 -2.38 8.90 3.62
C ARG A 202 -3.08 9.64 2.48
N ALA A 203 -3.66 8.91 1.53
CA ALA A 203 -4.38 9.51 0.41
C ALA A 203 -5.61 10.30 0.88
N GLN A 204 -6.37 9.78 1.84
CA GLN A 204 -7.51 10.49 2.42
C GLN A 204 -7.06 11.75 3.18
N ALA A 205 -6.03 11.64 4.03
CA ALA A 205 -5.54 12.79 4.78
C ALA A 205 -4.98 13.91 3.88
N LEU A 206 -4.32 13.55 2.78
CA LEU A 206 -3.87 14.53 1.77
C LEU A 206 -5.05 15.16 1.04
N HIS A 207 -6.08 14.38 0.71
CA HIS A 207 -7.30 14.91 0.09
C HIS A 207 -8.00 15.91 1.00
N ASP A 208 -8.22 15.56 2.28
CA ASP A 208 -8.86 16.44 3.26
C ASP A 208 -8.04 17.72 3.47
N LEU A 209 -6.71 17.61 3.54
CA LEU A 209 -5.84 18.77 3.69
C LEU A 209 -5.99 19.76 2.53
N LYS A 210 -6.26 19.28 1.30
CA LYS A 210 -6.44 20.16 0.14
C LYS A 210 -7.65 21.08 0.24
N GLU A 211 -8.65 20.72 1.05
CA GLU A 211 -9.84 21.55 1.25
C GLU A 211 -9.57 22.71 2.23
N GLU A 212 -8.44 22.69 2.93
CA GLU A 212 -8.07 23.73 3.90
C GLU A 212 -7.55 25.01 3.21
N PRO A 213 -7.91 26.21 3.70
CA PRO A 213 -7.50 27.49 3.11
C PRO A 213 -5.97 27.70 3.05
N ASP A 214 -5.24 27.11 4.00
CA ASP A 214 -3.78 27.26 4.11
C ASP A 214 -3.00 26.24 3.26
N PHE A 215 -3.69 25.33 2.56
CA PHE A 215 -3.05 24.27 1.78
C PHE A 215 -2.21 24.78 0.62
N GLU A 216 -2.78 25.64 -0.21
CA GLU A 216 -2.13 26.05 -1.45
C GLU A 216 -0.82 26.80 -1.20
N PRO A 217 -0.75 27.78 -0.28
CA PRO A 217 0.52 28.36 0.13
C PRO A 217 1.52 27.36 0.71
N LEU A 218 1.05 26.39 1.52
CA LEU A 218 1.91 25.33 2.07
C LEU A 218 2.51 24.47 0.96
N ALA A 219 1.70 24.06 -0.02
CA ALA A 219 2.13 23.26 -1.14
C ALA A 219 3.16 24.01 -2.01
N VAL A 220 3.00 25.33 -2.20
CA VAL A 220 3.99 26.17 -2.91
C VAL A 220 5.31 26.22 -2.15
N ALA A 221 5.29 26.52 -0.85
CA ALA A 221 6.49 26.56 -0.02
C ALA A 221 7.22 25.21 -0.03
N PHE A 222 6.47 24.11 0.11
CA PHE A 222 7.04 22.78 0.10
C PHE A 222 7.61 22.35 -1.27
N LYS A 223 6.91 22.65 -2.38
CA LYS A 223 7.44 22.41 -3.73
C LYS A 223 8.78 23.11 -3.91
N ARG A 224 8.94 24.31 -3.37
CA ARG A 224 10.22 25.04 -3.38
C ARG A 224 11.31 24.31 -2.58
N VAL A 225 10.98 23.83 -1.37
CA VAL A 225 11.89 23.00 -0.55
C VAL A 225 12.37 21.79 -1.35
N VAL A 226 11.45 20.97 -1.87
CA VAL A 226 11.78 19.75 -2.63
C VAL A 226 12.59 20.05 -3.88
N ASN A 227 12.23 21.09 -4.64
CA ASN A 227 12.95 21.41 -5.88
C ASN A 227 14.39 21.85 -5.62
N ILE A 228 14.62 22.62 -4.55
CA ILE A 228 15.95 23.11 -4.19
C ILE A 228 16.80 21.99 -3.57
N SER A 229 16.20 21.09 -2.79
CA SER A 229 16.91 19.97 -2.14
C SER A 229 16.99 18.70 -2.99
N ARG A 230 16.39 18.65 -4.19
CA ARG A 230 16.17 17.43 -4.98
C ARG A 230 17.42 16.58 -5.21
N SER A 231 18.55 17.23 -5.46
CA SER A 231 19.83 16.57 -5.78
C SER A 231 20.75 16.42 -4.56
N HIS A 232 20.26 16.75 -3.36
CA HIS A 232 21.07 16.79 -2.15
C HIS A 232 20.65 15.67 -1.19
N ALA A 233 21.59 14.79 -0.86
CA ALA A 233 21.35 13.79 0.17
C ALA A 233 21.38 14.45 1.55
N PRO A 234 20.43 14.16 2.46
CA PRO A 234 20.41 14.77 3.78
C PRO A 234 21.67 14.42 4.57
N GLY A 235 22.51 15.43 4.82
CA GLY A 235 23.66 15.37 5.71
C GLY A 235 23.34 15.85 7.14
N PRO A 236 24.31 15.84 8.06
CA PRO A 236 24.13 16.45 9.37
C PRO A 236 23.91 17.96 9.24
N VAL A 237 22.96 18.50 10.01
CA VAL A 237 22.76 19.94 10.16
C VAL A 237 23.58 20.41 11.35
N LEU A 238 24.52 21.32 11.10
CA LEU A 238 25.50 21.81 12.06
C LEU A 238 25.18 23.26 12.43
N PRO A 239 24.73 23.54 13.68
CA PRO A 239 24.39 24.90 14.11
C PRO A 239 25.54 25.90 14.02
N GLU A 240 26.78 25.44 14.15
CA GLU A 240 27.99 26.24 14.01
C GLU A 240 28.20 26.82 12.59
N ARG A 241 27.45 26.32 11.59
CA ARG A 241 27.48 26.80 10.20
C ARG A 241 26.30 27.70 9.85
N PHE A 242 25.49 28.10 10.83
CA PHE A 242 24.44 29.09 10.61
C PHE A 242 25.04 30.50 10.59
N GLU A 243 24.76 31.25 9.54
CA GLU A 243 25.19 32.65 9.41
C GLU A 243 24.10 33.62 9.87
N LYS A 244 22.83 33.25 9.69
CA LYS A 244 21.68 34.11 10.01
C LYS A 244 20.76 33.47 11.06
N PRO A 245 20.10 34.29 11.91
CA PRO A 245 19.17 33.79 12.93
C PRO A 245 18.01 32.95 12.38
N VAL A 246 17.57 33.22 11.15
CA VAL A 246 16.49 32.47 10.47
C VAL A 246 16.82 30.99 10.27
N GLU A 247 18.10 30.64 10.14
CA GLU A 247 18.55 29.24 9.97
C GLU A 247 18.37 28.46 11.28
N ALA A 248 18.79 29.06 12.39
CA ALA A 248 18.58 28.50 13.72
C ALA A 248 17.09 28.41 14.07
N HIS A 249 16.31 29.44 13.72
CA HIS A 249 14.86 29.44 13.94
C HIS A 249 14.16 28.30 13.18
N LEU A 250 14.46 28.14 11.89
CA LEU A 250 13.91 27.05 11.08
C LEU A 250 14.35 25.68 11.62
N PHE A 251 15.60 25.53 12.05
CA PHE A 251 16.10 24.27 12.60
C PHE A 251 15.38 23.88 13.89
N GLU A 252 15.20 24.81 14.84
CA GLU A 252 14.48 24.54 16.07
C GLU A 252 12.98 24.26 15.83
N ALA A 253 12.35 25.01 14.91
CA ALA A 253 10.98 24.76 14.48
C ALA A 253 10.84 23.36 13.87
N TYR A 254 11.76 22.98 12.96
CA TYR A 254 11.82 21.64 12.37
C TYR A 254 11.96 20.56 13.44
N ARG A 255 12.85 20.73 14.43
CA ARG A 255 13.03 19.73 15.49
C ARG A 255 11.77 19.55 16.34
N ALA A 256 11.15 20.66 16.75
CA ALA A 256 9.97 20.63 17.61
C ALA A 256 8.73 20.08 16.87
N ILE A 257 8.47 20.56 15.66
CA ILE A 257 7.33 20.13 14.84
C ILE A 257 7.55 18.73 14.28
N GLY A 258 8.78 18.43 13.85
CA GLY A 258 9.17 17.11 13.34
C GLY A 258 8.96 16.01 14.38
N ALA A 259 9.35 16.23 15.63
CA ALA A 259 9.12 15.26 16.70
C ALA A 259 7.62 14.94 16.90
N LYS A 260 6.76 15.97 16.89
CA LYS A 260 5.31 15.80 17.00
C LYS A 260 4.72 15.11 15.77
N ALA A 261 5.10 15.55 14.57
CA ALA A 261 4.62 14.96 13.33
C ALA A 261 5.02 13.49 13.22
N GLU A 262 6.25 13.13 13.60
CA GLU A 262 6.71 11.75 13.63
C GLU A 262 5.93 10.88 14.63
N GLU A 263 5.60 11.42 15.79
CA GLU A 263 4.73 10.71 16.75
C GLU A 263 3.34 10.42 16.15
N GLN A 264 2.74 11.39 15.46
CA GLN A 264 1.44 11.22 14.80
C GLN A 264 1.52 10.24 13.61
N ILE A 265 2.58 10.32 12.81
CA ILE A 265 2.86 9.37 11.71
C ILE A 265 3.01 7.94 12.27
N ALA A 266 3.74 7.76 13.38
CA ALA A 266 3.91 6.46 14.01
C ALA A 266 2.58 5.85 14.49
N ARG A 267 1.62 6.71 14.87
CA ARG A 267 0.24 6.33 15.23
C ARG A 267 -0.69 6.18 14.02
N ARG A 268 -0.19 6.43 12.80
CA ARG A 268 -0.95 6.48 11.54
C ARG A 268 -2.08 7.54 11.56
N ASP A 269 -1.92 8.60 12.34
CA ASP A 269 -2.80 9.78 12.33
C ASP A 269 -2.23 10.85 11.39
N TYR A 270 -2.44 10.63 10.10
CA TYR A 270 -1.88 11.49 9.05
C TYR A 270 -2.53 12.87 9.03
N SER A 271 -3.81 12.99 9.37
CA SER A 271 -4.49 14.27 9.45
C SER A 271 -3.89 15.15 10.56
N ALA A 272 -3.63 14.59 11.74
CA ALA A 272 -2.93 15.33 12.81
C ALA A 272 -1.49 15.66 12.42
N ALA A 273 -0.75 14.72 11.82
CA ALA A 273 0.61 14.98 11.35
C ALA A 273 0.68 16.12 10.34
N LEU A 274 -0.23 16.14 9.35
CA LEU A 274 -0.31 17.19 8.35
C LEU A 274 -0.64 18.56 8.96
N ARG A 275 -1.55 18.61 9.95
CA ARG A 275 -1.86 19.85 10.69
C ARG A 275 -0.65 20.39 11.46
N GLU A 276 0.17 19.52 12.06
CA GLU A 276 1.41 19.96 12.69
C GLU A 276 2.39 20.50 11.63
N LEU A 277 2.54 19.79 10.50
CA LEU A 277 3.46 20.17 9.43
C LEU A 277 3.08 21.50 8.75
N THR A 278 1.80 21.90 8.73
CA THR A 278 1.41 23.21 8.17
C THR A 278 2.06 24.37 8.93
N SER A 279 2.36 24.20 10.22
CA SER A 279 3.03 25.22 11.03
C SER A 279 4.48 25.50 10.62
N LEU A 280 5.11 24.61 9.84
CA LEU A 280 6.45 24.84 9.26
C LEU A 280 6.44 25.87 8.13
N ARG A 281 5.29 26.23 7.56
CA ARG A 281 5.19 27.18 6.46
C ARG A 281 5.88 28.51 6.78
N LYS A 282 5.50 29.14 7.89
CA LYS A 282 6.05 30.46 8.26
C LYS A 282 7.57 30.44 8.45
N PRO A 283 8.17 29.52 9.26
CA PRO A 283 9.62 29.40 9.36
C PRO A 283 10.32 29.14 8.02
N VAL A 284 9.71 28.37 7.11
CA VAL A 284 10.27 28.09 5.79
C VAL A 284 10.26 29.34 4.89
N ASP A 285 9.17 30.10 4.89
CA ASP A 285 9.06 31.35 4.14
C ASP A 285 10.09 32.37 4.65
N GLU A 286 10.19 32.56 5.98
CA GLU A 286 11.17 33.45 6.61
C GLU A 286 12.62 33.04 6.32
N PHE A 287 12.90 31.74 6.28
CA PHE A 287 14.21 31.23 5.86
C PHE A 287 14.52 31.63 4.42
N PHE A 288 13.59 31.42 3.50
CA PHE A 288 13.79 31.73 2.09
C PHE A 288 13.89 33.22 1.79
N ASP A 289 13.23 34.07 2.58
CA ASP A 289 13.33 35.53 2.48
C ASP A 289 14.62 36.04 3.14
N GLY A 290 15.07 35.35 4.19
CA GLY A 290 16.25 35.73 4.97
C GLY A 290 17.58 35.27 4.39
N VAL A 291 17.65 34.13 3.68
CA VAL A 291 18.92 33.57 3.16
C VAL A 291 18.88 33.20 1.68
N MET A 292 20.04 33.33 1.03
CA MET A 292 20.28 32.71 -0.27
C MET A 292 20.80 31.29 -0.04
N VAL A 293 20.02 30.29 -0.48
CA VAL A 293 20.38 28.87 -0.27
C VAL A 293 21.66 28.48 -1.01
N MET A 294 21.86 29.02 -2.22
CA MET A 294 23.08 28.85 -3.01
C MET A 294 24.17 29.82 -2.54
N ALA A 295 24.63 29.65 -1.30
CA ALA A 295 25.72 30.45 -0.73
C ALA A 295 27.05 30.19 -1.45
N GLU A 296 27.95 31.19 -1.42
CA GLU A 296 29.31 31.06 -1.94
C GLU A 296 30.15 30.08 -1.11
N ASP A 297 29.98 30.11 0.22
CA ASP A 297 30.58 29.12 1.11
C ASP A 297 29.87 27.77 0.94
N VAL A 298 30.64 26.79 0.46
CA VAL A 298 30.19 25.42 0.25
C VAL A 298 29.68 24.80 1.55
N ALA A 299 30.35 25.01 2.69
CA ALA A 299 29.95 24.42 3.96
C ALA A 299 28.58 24.94 4.45
N VAL A 300 28.30 26.23 4.23
CA VAL A 300 27.02 26.87 4.57
C VAL A 300 25.92 26.41 3.61
N LYS A 301 26.22 26.38 2.30
CA LYS A 301 25.31 25.86 1.28
C LYS A 301 24.86 24.42 1.59
N GLU A 302 25.82 23.53 1.87
CA GLU A 302 25.54 22.12 2.19
C GLU A 302 24.71 21.97 3.48
N ASN A 303 24.93 22.84 4.47
CA ASN A 303 24.16 22.86 5.71
C ASN A 303 22.70 23.27 5.46
N ARG A 304 22.49 24.35 4.70
CA ARG A 304 21.17 24.84 4.27
C ARG A 304 20.41 23.79 3.46
N LEU A 305 21.07 23.17 2.49
CA LEU A 305 20.48 22.10 1.68
C LEU A 305 20.14 20.86 2.52
N SER A 306 20.98 20.51 3.49
CA SER A 306 20.71 19.39 4.41
C SER A 306 19.47 19.66 5.26
N LEU A 307 19.31 20.88 5.80
CA LEU A 307 18.11 21.27 6.54
C LEU A 307 16.85 21.16 5.67
N LEU A 308 16.89 21.68 4.44
CA LEU A 308 15.78 21.56 3.50
C LEU A 308 15.48 20.09 3.13
N ALA A 309 16.50 19.26 2.96
CA ALA A 309 16.33 17.83 2.67
C ALA A 309 15.69 17.07 3.83
N HIS A 310 16.03 17.41 5.09
CA HIS A 310 15.37 16.84 6.27
C HIS A 310 13.89 17.23 6.36
N ILE A 311 13.58 18.51 6.12
CA ILE A 311 12.20 19.00 6.05
C ILE A 311 11.45 18.25 4.93
N ALA A 312 12.03 18.16 3.72
CA ALA A 312 11.45 17.41 2.61
C ALA A 312 11.13 15.96 3.01
N GLY A 313 12.07 15.31 3.70
CA GLY A 313 11.93 13.94 4.19
C GLY A 313 10.73 13.72 5.10
N LEU A 314 10.36 14.69 5.96
CA LEU A 314 9.17 14.57 6.82
C LEU A 314 7.88 14.48 6.01
N PHE A 315 7.70 15.34 5.02
CA PHE A 315 6.50 15.33 4.19
C PHE A 315 6.46 14.09 3.29
N PHE A 316 7.61 13.64 2.77
CA PHE A 316 7.71 12.42 1.97
C PHE A 316 7.29 11.14 2.72
N LYS A 317 7.28 11.15 4.06
CA LYS A 317 6.70 10.04 4.85
C LYS A 317 5.18 9.93 4.65
N ILE A 318 4.51 11.02 4.28
CA ILE A 318 3.05 11.07 4.08
C ILE A 318 2.71 11.07 2.59
N GLY A 319 3.32 11.97 1.82
CA GLY A 319 3.08 12.10 0.38
C GLY A 319 4.12 12.93 -0.34
N ASP A 320 4.27 12.68 -1.64
CA ASP A 320 5.04 13.56 -2.52
C ASP A 320 4.17 14.74 -2.99
N PHE A 321 4.22 15.85 -2.26
CA PHE A 321 3.47 17.07 -2.60
C PHE A 321 3.88 17.70 -3.94
N SER A 322 5.01 17.30 -4.55
CA SER A 322 5.33 17.74 -5.91
C SER A 322 4.34 17.20 -6.94
N LYS A 323 3.63 16.11 -6.61
CA LYS A 323 2.55 15.52 -7.42
C LYS A 323 1.21 16.22 -7.22
N ILE A 324 1.05 17.05 -6.19
CA ILE A 324 -0.21 17.73 -5.92
C ILE A 324 -0.35 18.96 -6.81
N THR A 325 -1.49 19.09 -7.46
CA THR A 325 -1.80 20.25 -8.29
C THR A 325 -2.31 21.37 -7.38
N THR A 326 -1.70 22.54 -7.52
CA THR A 326 -2.15 23.81 -6.93
C THR A 326 -2.80 24.61 -8.05
N ALA A 327 -3.87 25.34 -7.76
CA ALA A 327 -4.64 26.09 -8.75
C ALA A 327 -3.88 27.33 -9.26
#